data_AF-A0A2D9C741-F1
#
_entry.id   AF-A0A2D9C741-F1
#
_cell.length_a   1.000
_cell.length_b   1.000
_cell.length_c   1.000
_cell.angle_alpha   90.00
_cell.angle_beta   90.00
_cell.angle_gamma   90.00
#
_symmetry.space_group_name_H-M   'P 1'
#
loop_
_entity.id
_entity.type
_entity.pdbx_description
1 polymer ?
#
loop_
_entity_poly.entity_id
_entity_poly.type
_entity_poly.pdbx_seq_one_letter_code
_entity_poly.pdbx_strand_id
1 'polypeptide(L)' 'MDFSQGNVIKYVSRYSMKGGPEDLKKAKWYLERMIDQEERNV' A
#
# COMPACT_ATOMS: atom_id res chain seq x y z
N MET A 1 6.21 -2.14 12.22
CA MET A 1 5.60 -2.18 10.88
C MET A 1 4.28 -1.45 11.01
N ASP A 2 4.21 -0.25 10.47
CA ASP A 2 3.02 0.59 10.61
C ASP A 2 1.84 0.02 9.82
N PHE A 3 0.63 0.45 10.19
CA PHE A 3 -0.61 0.00 9.57
C PHE A 3 -0.57 0.13 8.04
N SER A 4 -0.04 1.23 7.50
CA SER A 4 0.08 1.45 6.05
C SER A 4 1.06 0.48 5.41
N GLN A 5 2.25 0.28 6.00
CA GLN A 5 3.26 -0.67 5.51
C GLN A 5 2.72 -2.10 5.48
N GLY A 6 1.98 -2.49 6.53
CA GLY A 6 1.28 -3.78 6.60
C GLY A 6 0.28 -3.98 5.47
N ASN A 7 -0.48 -2.94 5.14
CA ASN A 7 -1.44 -3.01 4.06
C ASN A 7 -0.78 -3.09 2.68
N VAL A 8 0.29 -2.33 2.43
CA VAL A 8 1.05 -2.43 1.18
C VAL A 8 1.52 -3.87 0.96
N ILE A 9 2.18 -4.47 1.95
CA ILE A 9 2.69 -5.86 1.85
C ILE A 9 1.54 -6.86 1.67
N LYS A 10 0.45 -6.73 2.42
CA LYS A 10 -0.72 -7.61 2.33
C LYS A 10 -1.34 -7.59 0.93
N TYR A 11 -1.52 -6.41 0.34
CA TYR A 11 -2.18 -6.28 -0.95
C TYR A 11 -1.28 -6.67 -2.12
N VAL A 12 0.02 -6.36 -2.06
CA VAL A 12 1.00 -6.79 -3.08
C VAL A 12 1.26 -8.30 -3.03
N SER A 13 1.20 -8.94 -1.87
CA SER A 13 1.39 -10.41 -1.78
C SER A 13 0.15 -11.22 -2.20
N ARG A 14 -1.04 -10.64 -2.10
CA ARG A 14 -2.32 -11.37 -2.29
C ARG A 14 -3.00 -11.12 -3.65
N TYR A 15 -2.64 -10.06 -4.38
CA TYR A 15 -3.43 -9.63 -5.55
C TYR A 15 -3.66 -10.74 -6.57
N SER A 16 -2.64 -11.55 -6.87
CA SER A 16 -2.72 -12.64 -7.84
C SER A 16 -3.66 -13.79 -7.43
N MET A 17 -3.97 -13.91 -6.13
CA MET A 17 -4.77 -14.99 -5.58
C MET A 17 -6.22 -14.60 -5.28
N LYS A 18 -6.52 -13.30 -5.13
CA LYS A 18 -7.84 -12.85 -4.66
C LYS A 18 -8.33 -11.56 -5.31
N GLY A 19 -7.64 -10.46 -5.10
CA GLY A 19 -8.18 -9.13 -5.40
C GLY A 19 -7.87 -8.60 -6.80
N GLY A 20 -6.97 -9.25 -7.53
CA GLY A 20 -6.51 -8.80 -8.84
C GLY A 20 -6.05 -7.33 -8.81
N PRO A 21 -6.33 -6.55 -9.87
CA PRO A 21 -5.93 -5.15 -9.95
C PRO A 21 -6.43 -4.26 -8.78
N GLU A 22 -7.53 -4.64 -8.12
CA GLU A 22 -8.10 -3.84 -7.02
C GLU A 22 -7.23 -3.88 -5.75
N ASP A 23 -6.58 -5.01 -5.46
CA ASP A 23 -5.61 -5.08 -4.37
C ASP A 23 -4.39 -4.20 -4.70
N LEU A 24 -3.92 -4.18 -5.96
CA LEU A 24 -2.81 -3.31 -6.37
C LEU A 24 -3.15 -1.81 -6.21
N LYS A 25 -4.39 -1.40 -6.53
CA LYS A 25 -4.85 -0.02 -6.31
C LYS A 25 -4.85 0.34 -4.82
N LYS A 26 -5.26 -0.59 -3.95
CA LYS A 26 -5.20 -0.38 -2.49
C LYS A 26 -3.77 -0.25 -2.00
N ALA A 27 -2.86 -1.12 -2.47
CA ALA A 27 -1.44 -1.02 -2.15
C ALA A 27 -0.88 0.34 -2.56
N LYS A 28 -1.18 0.79 -3.78
CA LYS A 28 -0.78 2.11 -4.29
C LYS A 28 -1.25 3.24 -3.36
N TRP A 29 -2.52 3.23 -2.94
CA TRP A 29 -3.05 4.27 -2.05
C TRP A 29 -2.32 4.35 -0.71
N TYR A 30 -2.01 3.20 -0.08
CA TYR A 30 -1.26 3.19 1.18
C TYR A 30 0.18 3.67 0.99
N LEU A 31 0.80 3.31 -0.14
CA LEU A 31 2.15 3.73 -0.48
C LEU A 31 2.21 5.24 -0.74
N GLU A 32 1.28 5.78 -1.52
CA GLU A 32 1.18 7.23 -1.80
C GLU A 32 1.06 8.03 -0.51
N ARG A 33 0.20 7.61 0.42
CA ARG A 33 0.08 8.29 1.73
C ARG A 33 1.34 8.26 2.56
N MET A 34 2.14 7.21 2.45
CA MET A 34 3.44 7.14 3.14
C MET A 34 4.43 8.11 2.50
N ILE A 35 4.48 8.16 1.16
CA ILE A 35 5.31 9.12 0.42
C ILE A 35 4.92 10.55 0.79
N ASP A 36 3.63 10.89 0.75
CA ASP A 36 3.14 12.22 1.13
C ASP A 36 3.55 12.61 2.56
N GLN A 37 3.58 11.65 3.48
CA GLN A 37 3.96 11.90 4.87
C GLN A 37 5.46 12.15 5.01
N GLU A 38 6.28 11.37 4.30
CA GLU A 38 7.74 11.58 4.26
C GLU A 38 8.10 12.90 3.58
N GLU A 39 7.44 13.24 2.46
CA GLU A 39 7.68 14.51 1.74
C GLU A 39 7.31 15.74 2.58
N ARG A 40 6.29 15.66 3.43
CA ARG A 40 5.91 16.75 4.36
C ARG A 40 6.82 16.86 5.58
N ASN A 41 7.57 15.81 5.88
CA ASN A 41 8.51 15.78 7.00
C ASN A 41 9.91 16.28 6.61
N VAL A 42 10.10 16.68 5.35
CA VAL A 42 11.28 17.37 4.80
C VAL A 42 11.02 18.87 4.71
#